data_AF-A0A6G1PRT5-F1
#
_entry.id   AF-A0A6G1PRT5-F1
#
_cell.length_a   1.000
_cell.length_b   1.000
_cell.length_c   1.000
_cell.angle_alpha   90.00
_cell.angle_beta   90.00
_cell.angle_gamma   90.00
#
_symmetry.space_group_name_H-M   'P 1'
#
loop_
_entity.id
_entity.type
_entity.pdbx_description
1 polymer ?
#
loop_
_entity_poly.entity_id
_entity_poly.type
_entity_poly.pdbx_seq_one_letter_code
_entity_poly.pdbx_strand_id
1 'polypeptide(L)'
;MVAEMANCGAACHLESGDGDIPAPENKDNLTESDSSSSENPGTSTEGSSEEEEEDEDSAEGCAERDGAEKDTEEADADLNSDSFLGQAAEVFNGKGESSFKFCCEKCKATQQSHGNELVNPRRISKGRLQVQLEAEGTYECSVTGLVFEASERVLVRYSVLSWSKFGSFLQDSWKFAGPIFNVDTVNKDASVLRSIQFPHSICLADPDNEMTFSVLHIKDNRPLIEPTVDHSGSHVKWNVTSLSPVGPIIQMNQHAEHHGVVLVYKQQGSDNNSYSFHVYLATNSSSDISDVRKQVRAYKNRYMQIEKPPTCKLDEGTYRLLSEPEGDIKPQDLKFTLAVTKMKGYFEAFFEQPPPFKLSVIEINTEETVWSATIREGDCVDNREKKPRKRTNSRQRSSSPSEEETTCKRPRWEDESDGVKTAMTRGQDMSEKQLLQLAKQLGKEWKQVAIYLELKSKELDDIQATEKDVTMQKLKMLVEWKKRRGPGEATASDLLESLTDLDDLPNEVRQTLQDMINKHLP
;
A
#
# COMPACT_ATOMS: atom_id res chain seq x y z
N MET A 1 54.82 -10.62 32.18
CA MET A 1 56.27 -10.52 32.49
C MET A 1 56.88 -9.55 31.49
N VAL A 2 57.43 -8.42 31.96
CA VAL A 2 58.78 -7.85 31.68
C VAL A 2 59.37 -8.21 30.30
N ALA A 3 59.94 -7.35 29.44
CA ALA A 3 60.52 -6.00 29.41
C ALA A 3 60.75 -5.68 27.89
N GLU A 4 60.57 -4.47 27.36
CA GLU A 4 61.43 -3.26 27.42
C GLU A 4 62.46 -3.15 26.27
N MET A 5 62.55 -1.91 25.74
CA MET A 5 63.63 -1.24 25.00
C MET A 5 63.92 -1.55 23.52
N ALA A 6 63.77 -0.53 22.67
CA ALA A 6 64.91 0.26 22.19
C ALA A 6 64.49 1.62 21.62
N ASN A 7 65.40 2.59 21.77
CA ASN A 7 65.23 4.03 21.89
C ASN A 7 65.67 4.78 20.60
N CYS A 8 65.49 6.13 20.62
CA CYS A 8 66.14 7.22 19.86
C CYS A 8 65.15 8.02 18.97
N GLY A 9 64.82 9.30 19.19
CA GLY A 9 65.36 10.34 20.07
C GLY A 9 65.87 11.53 19.25
N ALA A 10 65.18 12.68 19.30
CA ALA A 10 65.78 14.03 19.33
C ALA A 10 64.69 15.11 19.45
N ALA A 11 64.83 15.94 20.49
CA ALA A 11 63.96 17.02 20.90
C ALA A 11 64.56 18.39 20.52
N CYS A 12 63.72 19.44 20.49
CA CYS A 12 64.00 20.85 20.85
C CYS A 12 62.64 21.48 21.24
N HIS A 13 62.27 21.54 22.51
CA HIS A 13 62.43 22.65 23.48
C HIS A 13 61.50 23.88 23.32
N LEU A 14 60.42 23.84 24.13
CA LEU A 14 59.79 24.82 25.02
C LEU A 14 60.09 26.33 24.94
N GLU A 15 59.00 27.12 25.08
CA GLU A 15 58.68 28.13 26.11
C GLU A 15 57.82 29.26 25.49
N SER A 16 56.89 29.99 26.10
CA SER A 16 56.08 29.96 27.34
C SER A 16 55.22 31.23 27.31
N GLY A 17 54.02 31.21 27.91
CA GLY A 17 53.28 32.40 28.39
C GLY A 17 52.09 32.82 27.52
N ASP A 18 50.84 32.62 27.97
CA ASP A 18 50.06 33.48 28.91
C ASP A 18 49.39 34.63 28.13
N GLY A 19 48.10 34.95 28.17
CA GLY A 19 46.93 34.54 28.94
C GLY A 19 45.79 35.51 28.57
N ASP A 20 44.55 35.08 28.83
CA ASP A 20 43.32 35.88 29.02
C ASP A 20 42.50 36.50 27.87
N ILE A 21 41.23 36.08 27.87
CA ILE A 21 39.99 36.65 27.31
C ILE A 21 39.45 37.67 28.33
N PRO A 22 38.69 38.73 27.97
CA PRO A 22 37.22 38.61 27.82
C PRO A 22 36.56 39.56 26.78
N ALA A 23 35.33 39.21 26.38
CA ALA A 23 34.33 40.09 25.74
C ALA A 23 33.71 41.07 26.78
N PRO A 24 32.61 41.84 26.56
CA PRO A 24 31.81 42.13 25.36
C PRO A 24 31.31 43.61 25.24
N GLU A 25 30.39 43.83 24.29
CA GLU A 25 29.21 44.74 24.35
C GLU A 25 29.23 46.24 23.93
N ASN A 26 28.31 46.49 22.97
CA ASN A 26 27.27 47.54 22.92
C ASN A 26 27.53 48.95 22.33
N LYS A 27 26.86 49.13 21.18
CA LYS A 27 25.81 50.13 20.85
C LYS A 27 26.14 51.56 20.41
N ASP A 28 25.47 51.87 19.30
CA ASP A 28 24.72 53.10 18.97
C ASP A 28 25.44 54.31 18.37
N ASN A 29 25.20 54.45 17.06
CA ASN A 29 24.47 55.56 16.41
C ASN A 29 25.17 56.85 15.92
N LEU A 30 24.89 57.12 14.62
CA LEU A 30 24.52 58.39 13.95
C LEU A 30 25.54 59.19 13.10
N THR A 31 25.10 59.41 11.84
CA THR A 31 25.24 60.61 10.95
C THR A 31 26.63 60.93 10.38
N GLU A 32 26.87 61.37 9.14
CA GLU A 32 26.09 61.78 7.95
C GLU A 32 27.11 61.99 6.78
N SER A 33 26.69 61.85 5.51
CA SER A 33 27.25 62.47 4.26
C SER A 33 28.73 62.16 3.86
N ASP A 34 29.18 62.08 2.61
CA ASP A 34 28.63 62.28 1.27
C ASP A 34 29.62 61.70 0.22
N SER A 35 29.08 61.26 -0.93
CA SER A 35 29.67 61.35 -2.29
C SER A 35 30.95 60.58 -2.70
N SER A 36 30.83 59.53 -3.54
CA SER A 36 31.10 59.60 -5.00
C SER A 36 31.45 58.23 -5.67
N SER A 37 30.71 57.93 -6.75
CA SER A 37 31.07 57.20 -8.00
C SER A 37 31.88 55.89 -7.98
N SER A 38 31.29 54.80 -8.48
CA SER A 38 31.49 54.29 -9.86
C SER A 38 30.94 52.86 -10.09
N GLU A 39 30.21 52.72 -11.19
CA GLU A 39 30.13 51.58 -12.15
C GLU A 39 29.67 50.16 -11.72
N ASN A 40 28.52 49.78 -12.30
CA ASN A 40 27.89 48.44 -12.47
C ASN A 40 28.72 47.49 -13.38
N PRO A 41 28.48 46.15 -13.53
CA PRO A 41 27.13 45.53 -13.65
C PRO A 41 26.87 44.05 -13.22
N GLY A 42 25.57 43.73 -13.07
CA GLY A 42 24.90 42.42 -13.30
C GLY A 42 24.88 41.42 -12.11
N THR A 43 23.79 40.74 -11.72
CA THR A 43 22.51 40.44 -12.37
C THR A 43 21.44 40.02 -11.33
N SER A 44 20.21 40.48 -11.56
CA SER A 44 18.88 39.83 -11.43
C SER A 44 18.48 38.96 -10.21
N THR A 45 17.56 39.51 -9.42
CA THR A 45 16.49 38.79 -8.68
C THR A 45 15.17 39.58 -8.79
N GLU A 46 14.10 38.84 -9.11
CA GLU A 46 12.66 38.96 -8.82
C GLU A 46 11.92 40.30 -8.58
N GLY A 47 10.66 40.31 -9.02
CA GLY A 47 9.58 41.23 -8.67
C GLY A 47 8.39 40.97 -9.60
N SER A 48 7.38 40.21 -9.16
CA SER A 48 6.18 40.67 -8.43
C SER A 48 5.15 41.36 -9.33
N SER A 49 3.93 40.83 -9.35
CA SER A 49 2.73 41.57 -9.73
C SER A 49 1.57 40.99 -8.92
N GLU A 50 1.12 41.83 -7.99
CA GLU A 50 -0.10 41.76 -7.20
C GLU A 50 -1.31 41.91 -8.12
N GLU A 51 -2.44 41.26 -7.79
CA GLU A 51 -3.77 41.88 -7.86
C GLU A 51 -4.63 41.31 -6.71
N GLU A 52 -5.31 42.22 -6.01
CA GLU A 52 -6.23 42.00 -4.89
C GLU A 52 -7.68 41.80 -5.39
N GLU A 53 -8.62 41.83 -4.43
CA GLU A 53 -10.09 41.86 -4.51
C GLU A 53 -10.75 40.45 -4.53
N GLU A 54 -11.75 40.10 -3.71
CA GLU A 54 -12.65 40.85 -2.83
C GLU A 54 -13.33 39.85 -1.85
N ASP A 55 -13.67 40.34 -0.65
CA ASP A 55 -14.45 39.67 0.40
C ASP A 55 -15.95 39.53 0.03
N GLU A 56 -16.60 38.43 0.43
CA GLU A 56 -18.03 38.44 0.78
C GLU A 56 -18.31 37.62 2.05
N ASP A 57 -18.75 38.36 3.06
CA ASP A 57 -19.35 37.90 4.31
C ASP A 57 -20.66 37.13 4.09
N SER A 58 -20.93 36.14 4.96
CA SER A 58 -22.30 35.82 5.38
C SER A 58 -22.30 35.16 6.75
N ALA A 59 -22.64 35.97 7.77
CA ALA A 59 -22.96 35.54 9.12
C ALA A 59 -24.48 35.62 9.36
N GLU A 60 -25.09 34.50 9.76
CA GLU A 60 -26.32 34.40 10.55
C GLU A 60 -26.16 33.14 11.42
N GLY A 61 -26.41 33.07 12.73
CA GLY A 61 -27.15 33.96 13.62
C GLY A 61 -28.33 33.22 14.28
N CYS A 62 -28.08 32.60 15.45
CA CYS A 62 -29.04 32.31 16.54
C CYS A 62 -30.06 31.15 16.40
N ALA A 63 -30.05 30.20 17.35
CA ALA A 63 -30.88 30.24 18.56
C ALA A 63 -31.06 28.86 19.23
N GLU A 64 -31.02 28.89 20.55
CA GLU A 64 -31.14 27.82 21.54
C GLU A 64 -32.47 27.06 21.49
N ARG A 65 -32.45 25.80 21.99
CA ARG A 65 -33.48 25.30 22.91
C ARG A 65 -32.89 24.31 23.92
N ASP A 66 -33.01 24.71 25.19
CA ASP A 66 -32.96 23.87 26.39
C ASP A 66 -34.01 22.75 26.39
N GLY A 67 -33.75 21.69 27.16
CA GLY A 67 -34.77 20.66 27.44
C GLY A 67 -34.33 19.40 28.19
N ALA A 68 -33.73 19.55 29.37
CA ALA A 68 -33.97 18.78 30.60
C ALA A 68 -34.30 17.26 30.56
N GLU A 69 -33.36 16.49 31.14
CA GLU A 69 -33.51 15.63 32.34
C GLU A 69 -34.32 14.30 32.38
N LYS A 70 -33.63 13.31 32.99
CA LYS A 70 -34.09 12.22 33.91
C LYS A 70 -34.79 11.00 33.29
N ASP A 71 -34.68 9.78 33.80
CA ASP A 71 -33.86 9.11 34.83
C ASP A 71 -34.17 7.60 34.71
N THR A 72 -33.32 6.78 35.32
CA THR A 72 -33.61 5.49 36.01
C THR A 72 -33.85 4.16 35.24
N GLU A 73 -32.96 3.22 35.61
CA GLU A 73 -33.21 1.85 36.12
C GLU A 73 -33.34 0.65 35.16
N GLU A 74 -32.26 -0.15 35.14
CA GLU A 74 -32.16 -1.53 35.66
C GLU A 74 -33.30 -2.52 35.36
N ALA A 75 -33.00 -3.63 34.67
CA ALA A 75 -33.09 -4.99 35.23
C ALA A 75 -32.84 -6.10 34.18
N ASP A 76 -31.84 -6.91 34.52
CA ASP A 76 -31.55 -8.33 34.29
C ASP A 76 -32.51 -9.30 33.56
N ALA A 77 -31.82 -10.32 33.01
CA ALA A 77 -32.12 -11.75 32.96
C ALA A 77 -32.75 -12.37 31.69
N ASP A 78 -31.86 -13.04 30.94
CA ASP A 78 -31.90 -14.44 30.50
C ASP A 78 -33.22 -15.04 29.96
N LEU A 79 -33.16 -15.64 28.76
CA LEU A 79 -33.12 -17.10 28.58
C LEU A 79 -33.05 -17.52 27.09
N ASN A 80 -32.16 -18.48 26.85
CA ASN A 80 -32.01 -19.35 25.67
C ASN A 80 -33.32 -19.91 25.09
N SER A 81 -33.45 -20.00 23.76
CA SER A 81 -33.34 -21.30 23.03
C SER A 81 -33.55 -21.16 21.51
N ASP A 82 -32.52 -21.60 20.79
CA ASP A 82 -32.53 -22.58 19.68
C ASP A 82 -33.15 -22.27 18.29
N SER A 83 -32.22 -22.34 17.32
CA SER A 83 -32.25 -22.75 15.91
C SER A 83 -33.47 -22.54 15.00
N PHE A 84 -33.21 -21.95 13.82
CA PHE A 84 -33.56 -22.56 12.52
C PHE A 84 -32.61 -22.09 11.40
N LEU A 85 -32.16 -23.06 10.60
CA LEU A 85 -31.21 -23.00 9.48
C LEU A 85 -31.77 -22.28 8.25
N GLY A 86 -30.92 -21.53 7.51
CA GLY A 86 -31.32 -20.94 6.24
C GLY A 86 -30.20 -20.32 5.40
N GLN A 87 -29.53 -21.17 4.63
CA GLN A 87 -28.89 -20.90 3.33
C GLN A 87 -27.50 -20.26 3.23
N ALA A 88 -26.67 -20.98 2.46
CA ALA A 88 -25.24 -20.90 2.35
C ALA A 88 -24.78 -19.79 1.42
N ALA A 89 -23.87 -18.94 1.93
CA ALA A 89 -22.96 -18.16 1.12
C ALA A 89 -21.64 -18.94 0.99
N GLU A 90 -21.11 -19.01 -0.23
CA GLU A 90 -19.91 -19.74 -0.59
C GLU A 90 -18.70 -19.31 0.25
N VAL A 91 -18.29 -20.20 1.14
CA VAL A 91 -17.08 -20.09 1.96
C VAL A 91 -15.87 -20.28 1.05
N PHE A 92 -15.21 -19.17 0.69
CA PHE A 92 -13.80 -19.24 0.34
C PHE A 92 -13.04 -19.64 1.62
N ASN A 93 -12.66 -20.91 1.70
CA ASN A 93 -11.69 -21.41 2.68
C ASN A 93 -10.32 -20.77 2.42
N GLY A 94 -10.17 -19.51 2.82
CA GLY A 94 -8.88 -18.94 3.18
C GLY A 94 -8.60 -19.32 4.62
N LYS A 95 -7.67 -20.27 4.82
CA LYS A 95 -7.06 -20.53 6.12
C LYS A 95 -6.72 -19.18 6.77
N GLY A 96 -7.29 -18.89 7.94
CA GLY A 96 -7.01 -17.69 8.70
C GLY A 96 -5.53 -17.63 9.06
N GLU A 97 -4.76 -16.83 8.33
CA GLU A 97 -3.42 -16.43 8.72
C GLU A 97 -3.53 -15.00 9.27
N SER A 98 -3.70 -14.90 10.59
CA SER A 98 -3.59 -13.63 11.32
C SER A 98 -2.13 -13.15 11.24
N SER A 99 -1.79 -12.45 10.16
CA SER A 99 -0.43 -12.01 9.87
C SER A 99 0.05 -10.85 10.76
N PHE A 100 -0.78 -10.34 11.68
CA PHE A 100 -0.52 -9.14 12.48
C PHE A 100 -0.18 -9.37 13.95
N LYS A 101 -0.12 -10.63 14.43
CA LYS A 101 -0.06 -10.92 15.87
C LYS A 101 1.34 -11.25 16.43
N PHE A 102 2.41 -10.90 15.72
CA PHE A 102 3.75 -11.21 16.19
C PHE A 102 4.43 -10.01 16.86
N CYS A 103 4.30 -9.91 18.17
CA CYS A 103 5.08 -9.02 19.04
C CYS A 103 5.83 -9.86 20.09
N CYS A 104 6.84 -9.29 20.74
CA CYS A 104 7.58 -9.98 21.80
C CYS A 104 6.69 -10.28 23.02
N GLU A 105 7.07 -11.23 23.87
CA GLU A 105 6.29 -11.64 25.05
C GLU A 105 5.96 -10.46 25.99
N LYS A 106 6.88 -9.49 26.14
CA LYS A 106 6.63 -8.29 26.93
C LYS A 106 5.51 -7.42 26.34
N CYS A 107 5.51 -7.23 25.03
CA CYS A 107 4.45 -6.49 24.33
C CYS A 107 3.14 -7.29 24.24
N LYS A 108 3.19 -8.63 24.34
CA LYS A 108 1.96 -9.43 24.50
C LYS A 108 1.33 -9.23 25.87
N ALA A 109 2.14 -9.12 26.92
CA ALA A 109 1.62 -8.88 28.27
C ALA A 109 0.94 -7.51 28.43
N THR A 110 1.32 -6.52 27.61
CA THR A 110 0.68 -5.20 27.54
C THR A 110 -0.51 -5.14 26.58
N GLN A 111 -0.79 -6.21 25.82
CA GLN A 111 -2.04 -6.31 25.05
C GLN A 111 -3.18 -6.61 26.00
N GLN A 112 -4.01 -5.60 26.27
CA GLN A 112 -5.35 -5.85 26.77
C GLN A 112 -6.16 -6.42 25.61
N SER A 113 -6.42 -7.73 25.61
CA SER A 113 -7.37 -8.34 24.66
C SER A 113 -8.78 -7.94 25.08
N HIS A 114 -9.18 -6.72 24.74
CA HIS A 114 -10.59 -6.39 24.65
C HIS A 114 -11.20 -7.34 23.62
N GLY A 115 -12.38 -7.89 23.90
CA GLY A 115 -13.06 -8.90 23.07
C GLY A 115 -13.52 -8.32 21.73
N ASN A 116 -12.57 -7.88 20.89
CA ASN A 116 -12.82 -7.28 19.60
C ASN A 116 -13.41 -8.33 18.67
N GLU A 117 -14.49 -7.98 17.99
CA GLU A 117 -15.06 -8.83 16.96
C GLU A 117 -14.13 -8.82 15.73
N LEU A 118 -13.67 -9.99 15.29
CA LEU A 118 -12.83 -10.09 14.10
C LEU A 118 -13.65 -9.96 12.83
N VAL A 119 -13.34 -8.94 12.04
CA VAL A 119 -14.02 -8.65 10.77
C VAL A 119 -13.07 -8.82 9.59
N ASN A 120 -13.59 -9.38 8.49
CA ASN A 120 -12.84 -9.58 7.26
C ASN A 120 -13.24 -8.51 6.23
N PRO A 121 -12.31 -7.63 5.81
CA PRO A 121 -12.65 -6.62 4.82
C PRO A 121 -12.76 -7.24 3.42
N ARG A 122 -13.67 -6.68 2.62
CA ARG A 122 -13.77 -6.95 1.18
C ARG A 122 -12.88 -5.96 0.42
N ARG A 123 -12.09 -6.46 -0.53
CA ARG A 123 -11.33 -5.59 -1.45
C ARG A 123 -12.27 -5.02 -2.51
N ILE A 124 -12.16 -3.72 -2.74
CA ILE A 124 -12.86 -2.99 -3.80
C ILE A 124 -11.83 -2.37 -4.76
N SER A 125 -12.29 -1.74 -5.85
CA SER A 125 -11.41 -1.11 -6.85
C SER A 125 -10.41 -0.11 -6.23
N LYS A 126 -9.26 0.09 -6.89
CA LYS A 126 -8.21 1.04 -6.48
C LYS A 126 -7.54 0.72 -5.14
N GLY A 127 -7.48 -0.56 -4.75
CA GLY A 127 -6.79 -1.00 -3.53
C GLY A 127 -7.47 -0.60 -2.22
N ARG A 128 -8.72 -0.11 -2.28
CA ARG A 128 -9.52 0.19 -1.10
C ARG A 128 -10.12 -1.10 -0.52
N LEU A 129 -10.38 -1.06 0.77
CA LEU A 129 -10.99 -2.10 1.58
C LEU A 129 -12.31 -1.57 2.13
N GLN A 130 -13.27 -2.47 2.29
CA GLN A 130 -14.59 -2.14 2.81
C GLN A 130 -15.01 -3.20 3.83
N VAL A 131 -15.50 -2.76 4.99
CA VAL A 131 -15.93 -3.64 6.08
C VAL A 131 -17.25 -3.15 6.67
N GLN A 132 -18.18 -4.07 6.88
CA GLN A 132 -19.45 -3.78 7.52
C GLN A 132 -19.31 -4.05 9.02
N LEU A 133 -19.63 -3.05 9.83
CA LEU A 133 -19.76 -3.16 11.28
C LEU A 133 -21.26 -3.23 11.57
N GLU A 134 -21.73 -4.30 12.21
CA GLU A 134 -23.17 -4.62 12.25
C GLU A 134 -23.94 -3.89 13.35
N ALA A 135 -23.28 -3.49 14.43
CA ALA A 135 -23.87 -2.80 15.58
C ALA A 135 -22.83 -1.94 16.34
N GLU A 136 -23.24 -1.32 17.44
CA GLU A 136 -22.32 -0.74 18.41
C GLU A 136 -21.33 -1.79 18.91
N GLY A 137 -20.04 -1.48 18.93
CA GLY A 137 -19.00 -2.40 19.37
C GLY A 137 -17.61 -2.09 18.83
N THR A 138 -16.65 -2.94 19.18
CA THR A 138 -15.25 -2.83 18.78
C THR A 138 -14.86 -3.96 17.84
N TYR A 139 -14.37 -3.62 16.65
CA TYR A 139 -14.12 -4.56 15.56
C TYR A 139 -12.67 -4.49 15.09
N GLU A 140 -11.97 -5.62 15.08
CA GLU A 140 -10.60 -5.74 14.58
C GLU A 140 -10.57 -6.30 13.16
N CYS A 141 -9.95 -5.56 12.25
CA CYS A 141 -9.77 -5.99 10.89
C CYS A 141 -8.65 -7.04 10.77
N SER A 142 -9.00 -8.25 10.31
CA SER A 142 -8.08 -9.37 10.15
C SER A 142 -6.93 -9.16 9.15
N VAL A 143 -7.09 -8.21 8.21
CA VAL A 143 -6.15 -7.96 7.09
C VAL A 143 -5.25 -6.75 7.33
N THR A 144 -5.62 -5.82 8.18
CA THR A 144 -4.79 -4.63 8.44
C THR A 144 -4.50 -4.38 9.90
N GLY A 145 -5.15 -5.08 10.83
CA GLY A 145 -5.05 -4.80 12.27
C GLY A 145 -5.69 -3.47 12.69
N LEU A 146 -6.46 -2.80 11.81
CA LEU A 146 -7.21 -1.62 12.27
C LEU A 146 -8.32 -2.07 13.22
N VAL A 147 -8.45 -1.38 14.34
CA VAL A 147 -9.56 -1.60 15.28
C VAL A 147 -10.48 -0.39 15.22
N PHE A 148 -11.77 -0.62 14.95
CA PHE A 148 -12.80 0.41 14.90
C PHE A 148 -13.73 0.28 16.11
N GLU A 149 -13.93 1.36 16.85
CA GLU A 149 -14.97 1.44 17.88
C GLU A 149 -16.17 2.20 17.29
N ALA A 150 -17.23 1.48 16.94
CA ALA A 150 -18.43 2.04 16.31
C ALA A 150 -19.56 2.21 17.33
N SER A 151 -20.32 3.30 17.22
CA SER A 151 -21.51 3.57 18.04
C SER A 151 -22.81 3.02 17.44
N GLU A 152 -22.80 2.66 16.16
CA GLU A 152 -23.94 2.07 15.46
C GLU A 152 -23.48 1.30 14.21
N ARG A 153 -24.42 0.68 13.51
CA ARG A 153 -24.17 -0.01 12.24
C ARG A 153 -23.61 0.94 11.19
N VAL A 154 -22.42 0.62 10.66
CA VAL A 154 -21.75 1.46 9.67
C VAL A 154 -20.94 0.64 8.68
N LEU A 155 -20.93 1.10 7.43
CA LEU A 155 -20.08 0.57 6.40
C LEU A 155 -18.83 1.45 6.30
N VAL A 156 -17.68 0.91 6.71
CA VAL A 156 -16.39 1.60 6.69
C VAL A 156 -15.66 1.26 5.40
N ARG A 157 -15.13 2.27 4.72
CA ARG A 157 -14.18 2.14 3.63
C ARG A 157 -12.86 2.71 4.08
N TYR A 158 -11.77 2.10 3.64
CA TYR A 158 -10.45 2.61 3.95
C TYR A 158 -9.39 2.11 2.97
N SER A 159 -8.21 2.72 3.00
CA SER A 159 -7.04 2.27 2.24
C SER A 159 -5.77 2.49 3.03
N VAL A 160 -4.82 1.57 2.89
CA VAL A 160 -3.45 1.75 3.38
C VAL A 160 -2.74 2.70 2.42
N LEU A 161 -2.24 3.83 2.92
CA LEU A 161 -1.49 4.80 2.15
C LEU A 161 0.02 4.60 2.32
N SER A 162 0.81 5.33 1.53
CA SER A 162 2.26 5.38 1.66
C SER A 162 2.70 6.66 2.35
N TRP A 163 3.58 6.53 3.34
CA TRP A 163 4.24 7.65 4.00
C TRP A 163 5.06 8.52 3.04
N SER A 164 5.35 8.09 1.81
CA SER A 164 6.10 8.90 0.83
C SER A 164 5.46 10.25 0.51
N LYS A 165 4.14 10.35 0.63
CA LYS A 165 3.38 11.59 0.42
C LYS A 165 3.24 12.45 1.67
N PHE A 166 3.48 11.88 2.86
CA PHE A 166 3.15 12.51 4.14
C PHE A 166 4.35 12.72 5.05
N GLY A 167 5.46 11.99 4.83
CA GLY A 167 6.64 12.03 5.67
C GLY A 167 7.31 13.40 5.71
N SER A 168 7.18 14.20 4.66
CA SER A 168 7.68 15.58 4.62
C SER A 168 6.97 16.54 5.58
N PHE A 169 5.80 16.16 6.11
CA PHE A 169 5.08 16.97 7.08
C PHE A 169 5.57 16.77 8.52
N LEU A 170 6.38 15.75 8.78
CA LEU A 170 6.91 15.47 10.11
C LEU A 170 8.23 16.22 10.32
N GLN A 171 8.35 16.84 11.49
CA GLN A 171 9.64 17.35 11.97
C GLN A 171 10.58 16.18 12.28
N ASP A 172 11.89 16.44 12.33
CA ASP A 172 12.90 15.39 12.52
C ASP A 172 12.74 14.57 13.81
N SER A 173 12.13 15.16 14.83
CA SER A 173 11.81 14.56 16.13
C SER A 173 10.68 13.53 16.10
N TRP A 174 9.89 13.49 15.02
CA TRP A 174 8.76 12.57 14.87
C TRP A 174 9.07 11.50 13.83
N LYS A 175 8.82 10.24 14.20
CA LYS A 175 8.92 9.08 13.30
C LYS A 175 7.55 8.44 13.16
N PHE A 176 7.31 7.75 12.05
CA PHE A 176 6.09 6.96 11.91
C PHE A 176 6.20 5.67 12.72
N ALA A 177 5.12 5.34 13.44
CA ALA A 177 5.07 4.15 14.28
C ALA A 177 4.42 2.95 13.57
N GLY A 178 3.64 3.20 12.50
CA GLY A 178 2.85 2.20 11.80
C GLY A 178 2.35 2.70 10.45
N PRO A 179 1.43 1.99 9.77
CA PRO A 179 0.87 2.43 8.50
C PRO A 179 -0.02 3.67 8.64
N ILE A 180 -0.04 4.52 7.61
CA ILE A 180 -1.02 5.59 7.45
C ILE A 180 -2.23 5.10 6.67
N PHE A 181 -3.44 5.49 7.08
CA PHE A 181 -4.69 5.05 6.50
C PHE A 181 -5.55 6.23 6.07
N ASN A 182 -6.25 6.09 4.96
CA ASN A 182 -7.41 6.94 4.66
C ASN A 182 -8.66 6.16 5.05
N VAL A 183 -9.50 6.70 5.93
CA VAL A 183 -10.73 6.05 6.40
C VAL A 183 -11.91 6.95 6.04
N ASP A 184 -13.02 6.35 5.62
CA ASP A 184 -14.28 7.02 5.35
C ASP A 184 -15.47 6.11 5.73
N THR A 185 -16.59 6.71 6.09
CA THR A 185 -17.85 6.02 6.34
C THR A 185 -18.80 6.22 5.16
N VAL A 186 -19.60 5.21 4.85
CA VAL A 186 -20.58 5.29 3.75
C VAL A 186 -21.94 5.68 4.30
N ASN A 187 -22.50 6.79 3.80
CA ASN A 187 -23.83 7.31 4.15
C ASN A 187 -24.03 7.59 5.65
N LYS A 188 -22.95 7.83 6.39
CA LYS A 188 -22.92 8.07 7.82
C LYS A 188 -21.88 9.13 8.15
N ASP A 189 -22.06 9.84 9.25
CA ASP A 189 -21.09 10.82 9.72
C ASP A 189 -19.84 10.14 10.33
N ALA A 190 -18.74 10.90 10.44
CA ALA A 190 -17.51 10.44 11.08
C ALA A 190 -17.71 10.07 12.57
N SER A 191 -18.60 10.78 13.27
CA SER A 191 -18.91 10.57 14.69
C SER A 191 -19.46 9.18 15.04
N VAL A 192 -19.88 8.40 14.03
CA VAL A 192 -20.27 7.00 14.20
C VAL A 192 -19.09 6.13 14.62
N LEU A 193 -17.86 6.52 14.27
CA LEU A 193 -16.66 5.91 14.80
C LEU A 193 -16.20 6.74 16.00
N ARG A 194 -16.29 6.20 17.21
CA ARG A 194 -15.84 6.88 18.44
C ARG A 194 -14.31 6.96 18.49
N SER A 195 -13.65 5.86 18.14
CA SER A 195 -12.20 5.76 18.13
C SER A 195 -11.70 4.80 17.07
N ILE A 196 -10.44 4.99 16.66
CA ILE A 196 -9.71 4.06 15.80
C ILE A 196 -8.41 3.72 16.51
N GLN A 197 -8.06 2.43 16.55
CA GLN A 197 -6.76 1.97 17.00
C GLN A 197 -5.90 1.58 15.80
N PHE A 198 -4.73 2.21 15.70
CA PHE A 198 -3.78 2.02 14.63
C PHE A 198 -2.69 1.04 15.03
N PRO A 199 -2.40 0.01 14.23
CA PRO A 199 -1.30 -0.91 14.51
C PRO A 199 0.04 -0.19 14.41
N HIS A 200 0.99 -0.53 15.28
CA HIS A 200 2.37 -0.06 15.24
C HIS A 200 3.38 -1.20 15.32
N SER A 201 4.63 -0.92 14.93
CA SER A 201 5.75 -1.86 15.03
C SER A 201 6.68 -1.56 16.21
N ILE A 202 6.46 -0.48 16.96
CA ILE A 202 7.32 -0.12 18.11
C ILE A 202 7.32 -1.22 19.19
N CYS A 203 8.50 -1.56 19.70
CA CYS A 203 8.68 -2.48 20.81
C CYS A 203 8.70 -1.70 22.13
N LEU A 204 7.70 -1.94 22.98
CA LEU A 204 7.54 -1.29 24.30
C LEU A 204 8.14 -2.14 25.44
N ALA A 205 9.15 -2.96 25.11
CA ALA A 205 9.77 -3.89 26.05
C ALA A 205 10.70 -3.22 27.08
N ASP A 206 11.12 -2.00 26.77
CA ASP A 206 12.01 -1.18 27.58
C ASP A 206 11.19 -0.14 28.36
N PRO A 207 11.04 -0.28 29.69
CA PRO A 207 10.24 0.63 30.50
C PRO A 207 10.91 1.97 30.74
N ASP A 208 12.23 2.09 30.53
CA ASP A 208 12.98 3.31 30.80
C ASP A 208 12.93 4.32 29.62
N ASN A 209 12.37 3.89 28.48
CA ASN A 209 12.29 4.68 27.28
C ASN A 209 10.92 5.40 27.22
N GLU A 210 10.88 6.66 27.64
CA GLU A 210 9.67 7.47 27.59
C GLU A 210 9.29 7.76 26.13
N MET A 211 8.24 7.10 25.66
CA MET A 211 7.74 7.20 24.29
C MET A 211 6.41 7.96 24.28
N THR A 212 6.33 9.01 23.48
CA THR A 212 5.08 9.76 23.29
C THR A 212 4.47 9.42 21.94
N PHE A 213 3.34 8.73 21.95
CA PHE A 213 2.55 8.49 20.75
C PHE A 213 1.66 9.68 20.41
N SER A 214 1.43 9.89 19.13
CA SER A 214 0.43 10.82 18.59
C SER A 214 -0.04 10.30 17.23
N VAL A 215 -0.96 10.99 16.58
CA VAL A 215 -1.29 10.72 15.18
C VAL A 215 -0.98 11.93 14.31
N LEU A 216 -0.45 11.69 13.11
CA LEU A 216 -0.47 12.69 12.05
C LEU A 216 -1.80 12.57 11.32
N HIS A 217 -2.59 13.64 11.30
CA HIS A 217 -3.90 13.72 10.68
C HIS A 217 -3.93 14.85 9.64
N ILE A 218 -4.41 14.56 8.43
CA ILE A 218 -4.43 15.51 7.31
C ILE A 218 -5.83 16.12 7.13
N LYS A 219 -6.16 17.15 7.91
CA LYS A 219 -7.45 17.88 7.81
C LYS A 219 -7.35 19.00 6.80
N ASP A 220 -8.26 19.06 5.83
CA ASP A 220 -8.34 20.16 4.85
C ASP A 220 -7.00 20.45 4.16
N ASN A 221 -6.28 19.38 3.78
CA ASN A 221 -4.92 19.42 3.22
C ASN A 221 -3.84 20.02 4.14
N ARG A 222 -4.10 20.14 5.44
CA ARG A 222 -3.16 20.62 6.45
C ARG A 222 -2.77 19.49 7.41
N PRO A 223 -1.46 19.28 7.65
CA PRO A 223 -1.02 18.30 8.63
C PRO A 223 -1.23 18.83 10.05
N LEU A 224 -1.85 18.02 10.89
CA LEU A 224 -2.07 18.28 12.32
C LEU A 224 -1.58 17.08 13.12
N ILE A 225 -0.88 17.35 14.22
CA ILE A 225 -0.52 16.34 15.20
C ILE A 225 -1.60 16.35 16.27
N GLU A 226 -2.30 15.22 16.42
CA GLU A 226 -3.34 15.06 17.42
C GLU A 226 -2.89 14.07 18.52
N PRO A 227 -3.25 14.36 19.79
CA PRO A 227 -2.89 13.48 20.89
C PRO A 227 -3.64 12.14 20.80
N THR A 228 -3.00 11.10 21.28
CA THR A 228 -3.60 9.77 21.42
C THR A 228 -4.19 9.59 22.81
N VAL A 229 -5.17 8.70 22.92
CA VAL A 229 -5.85 8.42 24.20
C VAL A 229 -5.04 7.46 25.05
N ASP A 230 -4.57 6.38 24.42
CA ASP A 230 -3.85 5.29 25.05
C ASP A 230 -3.09 4.50 23.98
N HIS A 231 -2.22 3.59 24.40
CA HIS A 231 -1.55 2.64 23.54
C HIS A 231 -1.37 1.28 24.24
N SER A 232 -1.28 0.24 23.44
CA SER A 232 -0.98 -1.14 23.87
C SER A 232 0.35 -1.58 23.28
N GLY A 233 0.75 -2.83 23.51
CA GLY A 233 1.95 -3.39 22.87
C GLY A 233 1.89 -3.53 21.34
N SER A 234 0.76 -3.24 20.70
CA SER A 234 0.60 -3.35 19.24
C SER A 234 -0.27 -2.28 18.58
N HIS A 235 -1.04 -1.49 19.34
CA HIS A 235 -1.94 -0.48 18.77
C HIS A 235 -1.89 0.83 19.55
N VAL A 236 -2.08 1.93 18.84
CA VAL A 236 -2.27 3.28 19.39
C VAL A 236 -3.72 3.70 19.20
N LYS A 237 -4.42 4.09 20.27
CA LYS A 237 -5.83 4.51 20.24
C LYS A 237 -5.94 6.02 20.04
N TRP A 238 -6.74 6.45 19.07
CA TRP A 238 -7.06 7.84 18.81
C TRP A 238 -8.58 8.03 18.72
N ASN A 239 -9.10 9.10 19.34
CA ASN A 239 -10.51 9.48 19.24
C ASN A 239 -10.75 10.19 17.92
N VAL A 240 -11.77 9.76 17.19
CA VAL A 240 -12.03 10.30 15.86
C VAL A 240 -12.50 11.74 15.98
N THR A 241 -11.72 12.66 15.41
CA THR A 241 -12.11 14.08 15.30
C THR A 241 -12.67 14.43 13.92
N SER A 242 -12.21 13.74 12.88
CA SER A 242 -12.77 13.72 11.53
C SER A 242 -12.17 12.54 10.76
N LEU A 243 -12.70 12.21 9.58
CA LEU A 243 -12.19 11.10 8.76
C LEU A 243 -11.43 11.63 7.54
N SER A 244 -10.11 11.43 7.55
CA SER A 244 -9.19 11.79 6.48
C SER A 244 -7.89 10.94 6.64
N PRO A 245 -6.84 11.12 5.81
CA PRO A 245 -5.57 10.43 6.02
C PRO A 245 -5.01 10.65 7.43
N VAL A 246 -4.83 9.55 8.18
CA VAL A 246 -4.35 9.56 9.56
C VAL A 246 -3.46 8.35 9.82
N GLY A 247 -2.37 8.54 10.56
CA GLY A 247 -1.42 7.47 10.89
C GLY A 247 -0.69 7.70 12.20
N PRO A 248 -0.30 6.63 12.92
CA PRO A 248 0.36 6.74 14.21
C PRO A 248 1.81 7.19 14.02
N ILE A 249 2.21 8.15 14.83
CA ILE A 249 3.57 8.69 14.92
C ILE A 249 4.05 8.61 16.37
N ILE A 250 5.35 8.69 16.54
CA ILE A 250 6.01 8.60 17.83
C ILE A 250 7.13 9.63 17.90
N GLN A 251 7.18 10.33 19.02
CA GLN A 251 8.32 11.16 19.38
C GLN A 251 9.24 10.33 20.26
N MET A 252 10.50 10.24 19.84
CA MET A 252 11.52 9.46 20.54
C MET A 252 12.66 10.39 20.93
N ASN A 253 13.06 10.34 22.20
CA ASN A 253 14.24 11.05 22.69
C ASN A 253 15.51 10.19 22.58
N GLN A 254 15.37 8.88 22.36
CA GLN A 254 16.44 7.89 22.26
C GLN A 254 16.13 6.85 21.17
N HIS A 255 17.04 5.90 20.96
CA HIS A 255 16.86 4.72 20.09
C HIS A 255 15.60 3.94 20.50
N ALA A 256 14.85 3.43 19.52
CA ALA A 256 13.69 2.59 19.78
C ALA A 256 13.75 1.32 18.94
N GLU A 257 13.63 0.18 19.60
CA GLU A 257 13.50 -1.09 18.90
C GLU A 257 12.13 -1.19 18.22
N HIS A 258 12.13 -1.75 17.02
CA HIS A 258 10.94 -2.14 16.28
C HIS A 258 10.84 -3.65 16.22
N HIS A 259 9.63 -4.18 16.41
CA HIS A 259 9.29 -5.51 15.93
C HIS A 259 9.48 -5.54 14.42
N GLY A 260 10.46 -6.31 13.97
CA GLY A 260 10.85 -6.47 12.58
C GLY A 260 10.50 -7.84 12.04
N VAL A 261 10.60 -7.97 10.71
CA VAL A 261 10.46 -9.21 9.97
C VAL A 261 11.60 -9.35 8.96
N VAL A 262 12.03 -10.59 8.74
CA VAL A 262 12.98 -10.95 7.67
C VAL A 262 12.23 -11.67 6.57
N LEU A 263 12.13 -11.05 5.39
CA LEU A 263 11.43 -11.61 4.24
C LEU A 263 12.43 -12.26 3.29
N VAL A 264 12.34 -13.57 3.12
CA VAL A 264 13.23 -14.35 2.26
C VAL A 264 12.50 -14.71 0.97
N TYR A 265 13.08 -14.38 -0.18
CA TYR A 265 12.55 -14.69 -1.50
C TYR A 265 13.56 -15.46 -2.33
N LYS A 266 13.21 -16.68 -2.75
CA LYS A 266 14.03 -17.49 -3.67
C LYS A 266 13.73 -17.10 -5.11
N GLN A 267 14.77 -16.88 -5.92
CA GLN A 267 14.61 -16.74 -7.36
C GLN A 267 14.20 -18.07 -8.01
N GLN A 268 13.20 -18.05 -8.90
CA GLN A 268 12.78 -19.19 -9.70
C GLN A 268 13.45 -19.14 -11.09
N GLY A 269 13.77 -20.31 -11.65
CA GLY A 269 14.28 -20.44 -13.02
C GLY A 269 15.79 -20.26 -13.17
N SER A 270 16.55 -20.28 -12.07
CA SER A 270 18.01 -20.49 -12.12
C SER A 270 18.34 -21.95 -12.49
N ASP A 271 19.60 -22.20 -12.88
CA ASP A 271 20.12 -23.56 -13.07
C ASP A 271 19.74 -24.44 -11.87
N ASN A 272 19.38 -25.71 -12.14
CA ASN A 272 18.88 -26.65 -11.11
C ASN A 272 19.85 -26.90 -9.94
N ASN A 273 21.07 -26.39 -10.03
CA ASN A 273 22.12 -26.57 -9.02
C ASN A 273 22.50 -25.27 -8.30
N SER A 274 21.83 -24.13 -8.57
CA SER A 274 22.15 -22.87 -7.88
C SER A 274 20.93 -22.25 -7.19
N TYR A 275 21.18 -21.65 -6.02
CA TYR A 275 20.15 -21.10 -5.15
C TYR A 275 20.48 -19.62 -4.86
N SER A 276 19.68 -18.72 -5.45
CA SER A 276 19.74 -17.27 -5.17
C SER A 276 18.54 -16.84 -4.34
N PHE A 277 18.81 -16.10 -3.27
CA PHE A 277 17.80 -15.54 -2.36
C PHE A 277 17.96 -14.03 -2.23
N HIS A 278 16.85 -13.30 -2.28
CA HIS A 278 16.78 -11.93 -1.81
C HIS A 278 16.22 -11.92 -0.38
N VAL A 279 16.98 -11.37 0.57
CA VAL A 279 16.62 -11.26 1.98
C VAL A 279 16.43 -9.80 2.35
N TYR A 280 15.20 -9.44 2.73
CA TYR A 280 14.81 -8.08 3.10
C TYR A 280 14.62 -7.97 4.61
N LEU A 281 15.05 -6.84 5.17
CA LEU A 281 14.70 -6.40 6.51
C LEU A 281 13.56 -5.37 6.41
N ALA A 282 12.48 -5.57 7.17
CA ALA A 282 11.33 -4.68 7.18
C ALA A 282 10.76 -4.58 8.60
N THR A 283 10.08 -3.48 8.93
CA THR A 283 9.28 -3.45 10.15
C THR A 283 8.11 -4.43 10.03
N ASN A 284 7.60 -4.93 11.15
CA ASN A 284 6.38 -5.74 11.19
C ASN A 284 5.13 -4.87 11.01
N SER A 285 5.07 -4.19 9.87
CA SER A 285 4.00 -3.29 9.46
C SER A 285 3.45 -3.73 8.11
N SER A 286 2.12 -3.68 7.96
CA SER A 286 1.45 -4.06 6.70
C SER A 286 1.95 -3.25 5.51
N SER A 287 2.28 -1.97 5.71
CA SER A 287 2.79 -1.09 4.67
C SER A 287 4.18 -1.52 4.20
N ASP A 288 5.12 -1.67 5.13
CA ASP A 288 6.52 -2.05 4.82
C ASP A 288 6.58 -3.42 4.14
N ILE A 289 5.86 -4.41 4.68
CA ILE A 289 5.80 -5.75 4.09
C ILE A 289 5.15 -5.70 2.71
N SER A 290 4.09 -4.91 2.53
CA SER A 290 3.44 -4.74 1.23
C SER A 290 4.36 -4.06 0.22
N ASP A 291 5.19 -3.11 0.63
CA ASP A 291 6.07 -2.39 -0.27
C ASP A 291 7.22 -3.29 -0.75
N VAL A 292 7.77 -4.13 0.12
CA VAL A 292 8.70 -5.20 -0.30
C VAL A 292 8.01 -6.16 -1.28
N ARG A 293 6.78 -6.59 -1.01
CA ARG A 293 6.03 -7.47 -1.93
C ARG A 293 5.80 -6.84 -3.30
N LYS A 294 5.48 -5.54 -3.36
CA LYS A 294 5.33 -4.80 -4.63
C LYS A 294 6.66 -4.73 -5.37
N GLN A 295 7.75 -4.39 -4.67
CA GLN A 295 9.09 -4.32 -5.24
C GLN A 295 9.51 -5.68 -5.84
N VAL A 296 9.32 -6.78 -5.12
CA VAL A 296 9.64 -8.13 -5.60
C VAL A 296 8.83 -8.51 -6.84
N ARG A 297 7.54 -8.13 -6.89
CA ARG A 297 6.68 -8.38 -8.06
C ARG A 297 7.05 -7.54 -9.28
N ALA A 298 7.71 -6.40 -9.09
CA ALA A 298 8.14 -5.53 -10.17
C ALA A 298 9.41 -6.03 -10.87
N TYR A 299 10.13 -7.00 -10.29
CA TYR A 299 11.29 -7.59 -10.94
C TYR A 299 10.90 -8.47 -12.15
N LYS A 300 11.81 -8.54 -13.12
CA LYS A 300 11.63 -9.40 -14.32
C LYS A 300 11.69 -10.88 -13.96
N ASN A 301 12.51 -11.24 -12.98
CA ASN A 301 12.66 -12.62 -12.53
C ASN A 301 11.50 -13.00 -11.61
N ARG A 302 11.08 -14.26 -11.67
CA ARG A 302 10.06 -14.78 -10.75
C ARG A 302 10.69 -15.09 -9.40
N TYR A 303 10.03 -14.69 -8.32
CA TYR A 303 10.47 -14.97 -6.95
C TYR A 303 9.37 -15.69 -6.17
N MET A 304 9.78 -16.63 -5.33
CA MET A 304 8.94 -17.34 -4.37
C MET A 304 9.29 -16.90 -2.97
N GLN A 305 8.30 -16.48 -2.18
CA GLN A 305 8.53 -16.22 -0.76
C GLN A 305 8.75 -17.54 -0.02
N ILE A 306 9.80 -17.59 0.80
CA ILE A 306 10.06 -18.67 1.74
C ILE A 306 9.54 -18.24 3.10
N GLU A 307 8.54 -18.96 3.59
CA GLU A 307 7.99 -18.72 4.93
C GLU A 307 8.98 -19.17 6.01
N LYS A 308 9.40 -18.22 6.84
CA LYS A 308 10.27 -18.43 8.00
C LYS A 308 9.73 -17.66 9.20
N PRO A 309 10.13 -18.03 10.43
CA PRO A 309 9.69 -17.34 11.63
C PRO A 309 9.84 -15.82 11.46
N PRO A 310 8.75 -15.06 11.59
CA PRO A 310 8.69 -13.69 11.07
C PRO A 310 9.27 -12.66 12.06
N THR A 311 9.85 -13.04 13.19
CA THR A 311 10.15 -12.07 14.26
C THR A 311 11.63 -11.81 14.43
N CYS A 312 11.99 -10.54 14.39
CA CYS A 312 13.25 -10.02 14.91
C CYS A 312 13.01 -8.67 15.60
N LYS A 313 14.04 -8.15 16.26
CA LYS A 313 14.09 -6.77 16.72
C LYS A 313 15.01 -6.00 15.78
N LEU A 314 14.55 -4.85 15.31
CA LEU A 314 15.31 -3.98 14.40
C LEU A 314 15.31 -2.56 14.95
N ASP A 315 16.47 -1.93 14.96
CA ASP A 315 16.64 -0.48 15.09
C ASP A 315 17.40 0.06 13.87
N GLU A 316 17.36 1.38 13.62
CA GLU A 316 18.17 2.03 12.60
C GLU A 316 19.65 1.74 12.83
N GLY A 317 20.26 1.04 11.88
CA GLY A 317 21.58 0.49 12.09
C GLY A 317 22.12 -0.19 10.85
N THR A 318 23.31 -0.78 10.98
CA THR A 318 23.93 -1.54 9.90
C THR A 318 23.94 -3.02 10.27
N TYR A 319 23.41 -3.84 9.38
CA TYR A 319 23.22 -5.26 9.57
C TYR A 319 24.07 -6.05 8.58
N ARG A 320 24.40 -7.28 8.96
CA ARG A 320 25.11 -8.23 8.11
C ARG A 320 24.36 -9.56 8.08
N LEU A 321 24.30 -10.17 6.90
CA LEU A 321 23.76 -11.51 6.73
C LEU A 321 24.92 -12.52 6.70
N LEU A 322 24.85 -13.51 7.57
CA LEU A 322 25.77 -14.64 7.63
C LEU A 322 25.07 -15.91 7.15
N SER A 323 25.85 -16.86 6.62
CA SER A 323 25.33 -18.17 6.24
C SER A 323 26.25 -19.32 6.63
N GLU A 324 25.64 -20.45 6.99
CA GLU A 324 26.29 -21.76 7.14
C GLU A 324 25.53 -22.77 6.27
N PRO A 325 26.18 -23.38 5.25
CA PRO A 325 27.53 -23.13 4.78
C PRO A 325 27.74 -21.73 4.20
N GLU A 326 29.00 -21.32 4.01
CA GLU A 326 29.34 -20.00 3.47
C GLU A 326 28.82 -19.87 2.02
N GLY A 327 28.14 -18.75 1.74
CA GLY A 327 27.62 -18.38 0.43
C GLY A 327 28.12 -17.02 -0.01
N ASP A 328 27.96 -16.69 -1.29
CA ASP A 328 28.28 -15.34 -1.80
C ASP A 328 27.14 -14.39 -1.44
N ILE A 329 27.39 -13.51 -0.47
CA ILE A 329 26.39 -12.57 0.07
C ILE A 329 26.79 -11.14 -0.29
N LYS A 330 25.87 -10.42 -0.95
CA LYS A 330 26.04 -9.02 -1.34
C LYS A 330 24.79 -8.18 -1.02
N PRO A 331 24.91 -6.95 -0.50
CA PRO A 331 26.14 -6.33 -0.01
C PRO A 331 26.65 -7.05 1.26
N GLN A 332 27.90 -6.81 1.64
CA GLN A 332 28.45 -7.31 2.91
C GLN A 332 27.65 -6.77 4.10
N ASP A 333 27.39 -5.47 4.08
CA ASP A 333 26.70 -4.73 5.13
C ASP A 333 25.53 -3.94 4.51
N LEU A 334 24.39 -3.94 5.18
CA LEU A 334 23.18 -3.24 4.74
C LEU A 334 22.70 -2.29 5.83
N LYS A 335 22.53 -1.01 5.48
CA LYS A 335 21.92 -0.03 6.38
C LYS A 335 20.40 -0.21 6.39
N PHE A 336 19.83 -0.55 7.54
CA PHE A 336 18.40 -0.49 7.79
C PHE A 336 18.02 0.91 8.24
N THR A 337 16.95 1.46 7.65
CA THR A 337 16.42 2.77 8.00
C THR A 337 14.91 2.71 8.07
N LEU A 338 14.37 3.47 9.00
CA LEU A 338 12.96 3.77 9.14
C LEU A 338 12.55 4.93 8.24
N ALA A 339 13.44 5.53 7.44
CA ALA A 339 13.03 6.53 6.47
C ALA A 339 12.19 5.91 5.34
N VAL A 340 11.30 6.72 4.75
CA VAL A 340 10.57 6.29 3.56
C VAL A 340 11.51 6.27 2.36
N THR A 341 11.75 5.07 1.82
CA THR A 341 12.60 4.87 0.64
C THR A 341 11.78 4.35 -0.53
N LYS A 342 12.16 4.74 -1.75
CA LYS A 342 11.50 4.26 -2.98
C LYS A 342 11.65 2.75 -3.18
N MET A 343 12.80 2.22 -2.76
CA MET A 343 13.10 0.78 -2.78
C MET A 343 13.80 0.41 -1.48
N LYS A 344 13.41 -0.73 -0.91
CA LYS A 344 14.08 -1.32 0.24
C LYS A 344 15.32 -2.06 -0.26
N GLY A 345 16.45 -1.83 0.41
CA GLY A 345 17.66 -2.62 0.19
C GLY A 345 17.46 -4.07 0.64
N TYR A 346 18.26 -4.98 0.10
CA TYR A 346 18.22 -6.40 0.42
C TYR A 346 19.62 -7.00 0.33
N PHE A 347 19.80 -8.15 0.97
CA PHE A 347 20.94 -9.03 0.73
C PHE A 347 20.58 -10.02 -0.37
N GLU A 348 21.41 -10.14 -1.39
CA GLU A 348 21.45 -11.27 -2.30
C GLU A 348 22.40 -12.32 -1.71
N ALA A 349 21.86 -13.51 -1.41
CA ALA A 349 22.61 -14.65 -0.92
C ALA A 349 22.59 -15.76 -1.97
N PHE A 350 23.76 -16.13 -2.48
CA PHE A 350 23.93 -17.11 -3.54
C PHE A 350 24.70 -18.35 -3.05
N PHE A 351 24.19 -19.53 -3.41
CA PHE A 351 24.77 -20.82 -3.06
C PHE A 351 24.83 -21.75 -4.27
N GLU A 352 26.01 -22.34 -4.52
CA GLU A 352 26.21 -23.38 -5.54
C GLU A 352 25.91 -24.79 -5.02
N GLN A 353 25.90 -24.96 -3.70
CA GLN A 353 25.56 -26.22 -3.05
C GLN A 353 24.07 -26.26 -2.70
N PRO A 354 23.45 -27.44 -2.59
CA PRO A 354 22.05 -27.55 -2.20
C PRO A 354 21.82 -27.21 -0.71
N PRO A 355 20.59 -26.84 -0.32
CA PRO A 355 20.20 -26.69 1.09
C PRO A 355 20.51 -27.96 1.91
N PRO A 356 20.71 -27.86 3.23
CA PRO A 356 20.25 -26.77 4.08
C PRO A 356 21.21 -25.57 4.18
N PHE A 357 20.63 -24.37 4.26
CA PHE A 357 21.36 -23.12 4.54
C PHE A 357 20.82 -22.52 5.84
N LYS A 358 21.65 -22.33 6.84
CA LYS A 358 21.33 -21.54 8.03
C LYS A 358 21.74 -20.11 7.76
N LEU A 359 20.78 -19.20 7.77
CA LEU A 359 20.99 -17.77 7.62
C LEU A 359 20.84 -17.11 8.99
N SER A 360 21.69 -16.14 9.28
CA SER A 360 21.62 -15.33 10.51
C SER A 360 21.84 -13.86 10.18
N VAL A 361 20.98 -12.99 10.69
CA VAL A 361 21.14 -11.54 10.60
C VAL A 361 21.73 -11.05 11.91
N ILE A 362 22.84 -10.33 11.82
CA ILE A 362 23.51 -9.71 12.97
C ILE A 362 23.50 -8.19 12.81
N GLU A 363 23.33 -7.49 13.92
CA GLU A 363 23.61 -6.05 13.98
C GLU A 363 25.10 -5.84 14.25
N ILE A 364 25.76 -4.99 13.44
CA ILE A 364 27.23 -4.90 13.44
C ILE A 364 27.79 -4.26 14.71
N ASN A 365 27.10 -3.25 15.24
CA ASN A 365 27.62 -2.48 16.38
C ASN A 365 27.51 -3.24 17.70
N THR A 366 26.47 -4.04 17.86
CA THR A 366 26.16 -4.81 19.08
C THR A 366 26.63 -6.27 18.98
N GLU A 367 26.95 -6.73 17.77
CA GLU A 367 27.19 -8.15 17.42
C GLU A 367 26.03 -9.08 17.81
N GLU A 368 24.84 -8.53 18.07
CA GLU A 368 23.66 -9.30 18.45
C GLU A 368 23.06 -9.99 17.21
N THR A 369 22.76 -11.28 17.35
CA THR A 369 21.99 -12.01 16.34
C THR A 369 20.50 -11.73 16.51
N VAL A 370 19.96 -10.85 15.67
CA VAL A 370 18.56 -10.42 15.73
C VAL A 370 17.60 -11.41 15.08
N TRP A 371 18.10 -12.27 14.18
CA TRP A 371 17.29 -13.28 13.49
C TRP A 371 18.15 -14.46 13.03
N SER A 372 17.61 -15.68 13.07
CA SER A 372 18.23 -16.85 12.44
C SER A 372 17.18 -17.85 11.96
N ALA A 373 17.39 -18.44 10.78
CA ALA A 373 16.55 -19.52 10.29
C ALA A 373 17.29 -20.45 9.33
N THR A 374 16.86 -21.71 9.29
CA THR A 374 17.38 -22.70 8.34
C THR A 374 16.42 -22.90 7.18
N ILE A 375 16.89 -22.62 5.95
CA ILE A 375 16.25 -22.97 4.69
C ILE A 375 16.59 -24.41 4.37
N ARG A 376 15.58 -25.25 4.17
CA ARG A 376 15.69 -26.67 3.81
C ARG A 376 15.25 -26.86 2.37
N GLU A 377 15.58 -28.02 1.80
CA GLU A 377 15.23 -28.34 0.41
C GLU A 377 13.72 -28.25 0.14
N GLY A 378 12.90 -28.76 1.06
CA GLY A 378 11.43 -28.70 0.96
C GLY A 378 10.85 -27.29 0.96
N ASP A 379 11.57 -26.31 1.51
CA ASP A 379 11.15 -24.90 1.52
C ASP A 379 11.34 -24.22 0.14
N CYS A 380 12.18 -24.82 -0.72
CA CYS A 380 12.57 -24.26 -2.00
C CYS A 380 11.69 -24.74 -3.17
N VAL A 381 10.64 -25.52 -2.90
CA VAL A 381 9.78 -26.18 -3.89
C VAL A 381 8.44 -25.45 -4.02
N ASP A 382 8.04 -25.15 -5.26
CA ASP A 382 6.73 -24.53 -5.53
C ASP A 382 5.62 -25.57 -5.44
N ASN A 383 5.00 -25.71 -4.27
CA ASN A 383 3.91 -26.65 -4.06
C ASN A 383 2.57 -26.17 -4.67
N ARG A 384 2.54 -25.03 -5.39
CA ARG A 384 1.29 -24.48 -5.96
C ARG A 384 0.85 -25.17 -7.26
N GLU A 385 1.68 -26.00 -7.88
CA GLU A 385 1.38 -26.65 -9.17
C GLU A 385 1.24 -28.18 -9.11
N LYS A 386 0.34 -28.73 -8.29
CA LYS A 386 -0.19 -30.10 -8.52
C LYS A 386 -1.69 -30.22 -8.20
N LYS A 387 -2.53 -29.35 -8.77
CA LYS A 387 -3.92 -29.74 -9.03
C LYS A 387 -3.91 -30.59 -10.31
N PRO A 388 -4.26 -31.88 -10.27
CA PRO A 388 -4.27 -32.71 -11.46
C PRO A 388 -5.28 -32.12 -12.45
N ARG A 389 -4.81 -31.75 -13.65
CA ARG A 389 -5.66 -31.47 -14.80
C ARG A 389 -6.58 -32.67 -14.99
N LYS A 390 -7.88 -32.52 -14.71
CA LYS A 390 -8.89 -33.51 -15.11
C LYS A 390 -8.75 -33.67 -16.62
N ARG A 391 -8.23 -34.82 -17.06
CA ARG A 391 -8.24 -35.23 -18.46
C ARG A 391 -9.70 -35.24 -18.92
N THR A 392 -10.06 -34.30 -19.78
CA THR A 392 -11.27 -34.42 -20.60
C THR A 392 -11.03 -35.57 -21.57
N ASN A 393 -11.58 -36.74 -21.26
CA ASN A 393 -11.61 -37.86 -22.20
C ASN A 393 -12.46 -37.43 -23.40
N SER A 394 -11.77 -37.07 -24.49
CA SER A 394 -12.36 -36.97 -25.82
C SER A 394 -12.87 -38.35 -26.21
N ARG A 395 -14.20 -38.54 -26.22
CA ARG A 395 -14.80 -39.72 -26.84
C ARG A 395 -14.57 -39.63 -28.33
N GLN A 396 -13.60 -40.41 -28.82
CA GLN A 396 -13.42 -40.70 -30.22
C GLN A 396 -14.69 -41.32 -30.79
N ARG A 397 -15.14 -40.74 -31.90
CA ARG A 397 -16.20 -41.20 -32.76
C ARG A 397 -15.61 -42.28 -33.65
N SER A 398 -16.01 -43.54 -33.47
CA SER A 398 -15.76 -44.62 -34.41
C SER A 398 -17.09 -45.12 -34.99
N SER A 399 -17.04 -45.37 -36.29
CA SER A 399 -18.09 -45.65 -37.27
C SER A 399 -18.71 -47.05 -37.17
N SER A 400 -20.01 -47.13 -37.50
CA SER A 400 -20.92 -48.30 -37.65
C SER A 400 -20.47 -49.31 -38.75
N PRO A 401 -21.06 -50.54 -38.90
CA PRO A 401 -22.49 -50.88 -39.15
C PRO A 401 -23.01 -52.07 -38.28
N SER A 402 -24.28 -52.47 -38.17
CA SER A 402 -25.19 -53.02 -39.19
C SER A 402 -26.51 -53.49 -38.52
N GLU A 403 -27.61 -53.55 -39.30
CA GLU A 403 -28.91 -54.28 -39.19
C GLU A 403 -29.59 -54.48 -37.80
N GLU A 404 -30.89 -54.23 -37.55
CA GLU A 404 -32.10 -54.64 -38.28
C GLU A 404 -33.33 -53.86 -37.74
N GLU A 405 -34.23 -53.50 -38.66
CA GLU A 405 -35.70 -53.35 -38.59
C GLU A 405 -36.42 -53.09 -37.24
N THR A 406 -37.16 -51.97 -37.16
CA THR A 406 -38.65 -51.98 -37.15
C THR A 406 -39.25 -50.58 -36.96
N THR A 407 -40.18 -50.27 -37.85
CA THR A 407 -41.31 -49.32 -37.80
C THR A 407 -41.65 -48.72 -36.42
N CYS A 408 -41.91 -47.41 -36.28
CA CYS A 408 -43.23 -46.85 -36.59
C CYS A 408 -43.23 -45.30 -36.76
N LYS A 409 -43.79 -44.89 -37.91
CA LYS A 409 -44.77 -43.80 -38.14
C LYS A 409 -44.54 -42.41 -37.51
N ARG A 410 -44.22 -41.45 -38.39
CA ARG A 410 -44.73 -40.06 -38.33
C ARG A 410 -46.26 -40.06 -38.29
N PRO A 411 -46.87 -38.98 -37.78
CA PRO A 411 -47.52 -38.09 -38.74
C PRO A 411 -47.04 -36.65 -38.64
N ARG A 412 -47.25 -36.00 -39.78
CA ARG A 412 -46.90 -34.65 -40.22
C ARG A 412 -48.12 -33.76 -40.02
N TRP A 413 -47.94 -32.54 -39.51
CA TRP A 413 -48.72 -31.36 -39.90
C TRP A 413 -47.84 -30.10 -39.81
N GLU A 414 -47.92 -29.29 -40.87
CA GLU A 414 -47.58 -27.86 -40.99
C GLU A 414 -48.57 -27.05 -40.10
N ASP A 415 -48.47 -25.77 -39.72
CA ASP A 415 -47.70 -24.56 -40.03
C ASP A 415 -47.92 -23.57 -38.84
N GLU A 416 -47.21 -22.44 -38.85
CA GLU A 416 -47.43 -21.16 -38.15
C GLU A 416 -46.83 -20.90 -36.76
N SER A 417 -45.92 -19.90 -36.81
CA SER A 417 -45.84 -18.69 -35.97
C SER A 417 -45.14 -18.74 -34.59
N ASP A 418 -44.20 -17.80 -34.49
CA ASP A 418 -43.63 -17.10 -33.33
C ASP A 418 -42.97 -17.90 -32.20
N GLY A 419 -41.63 -17.82 -32.20
CA GLY A 419 -40.80 -18.25 -31.09
C GLY A 419 -39.37 -17.78 -31.26
N VAL A 420 -39.10 -16.55 -30.81
CA VAL A 420 -37.79 -15.93 -30.64
C VAL A 420 -36.78 -16.94 -30.07
N LYS A 421 -35.79 -17.32 -30.86
CA LYS A 421 -34.52 -17.86 -30.35
C LYS A 421 -33.62 -16.68 -30.07
N THR A 422 -33.50 -16.31 -28.79
CA THR A 422 -32.49 -15.37 -28.31
C THR A 422 -31.11 -15.98 -28.53
N ALA A 423 -30.54 -15.70 -29.71
CA ALA A 423 -29.11 -15.81 -29.92
C ALA A 423 -28.43 -14.85 -28.94
N MET A 424 -27.47 -15.35 -28.16
CA MET A 424 -26.62 -14.50 -27.35
C MET A 424 -25.91 -13.51 -28.28
N THR A 425 -26.28 -12.24 -28.16
CA THR A 425 -25.66 -11.12 -28.85
C THR A 425 -24.20 -11.01 -28.43
N ARG A 426 -23.28 -11.22 -29.38
CA ARG A 426 -21.91 -10.69 -29.29
C ARG A 426 -21.99 -9.18 -29.09
N GLY A 427 -21.19 -8.64 -28.17
CA GLY A 427 -21.11 -7.20 -27.90
C GLY A 427 -20.87 -6.43 -29.20
N GLN A 428 -21.63 -5.36 -29.42
CA GLN A 428 -21.49 -4.53 -30.61
C GLN A 428 -20.22 -3.68 -30.47
N ASP A 429 -19.29 -3.78 -31.43
CA ASP A 429 -18.08 -2.96 -31.46
C ASP A 429 -18.42 -1.47 -31.45
N MET A 430 -17.60 -0.65 -30.78
CA MET A 430 -17.82 0.79 -30.71
C MET A 430 -17.86 1.43 -32.10
N SER A 431 -18.90 2.20 -32.37
CA SER A 431 -19.03 2.97 -33.60
C SER A 431 -18.01 4.11 -33.67
N GLU A 432 -17.65 4.54 -34.87
CA GLU A 432 -16.71 5.67 -35.06
C GLU A 432 -17.23 6.96 -34.43
N LYS A 433 -18.56 7.13 -34.34
CA LYS A 433 -19.20 8.24 -33.61
C LYS A 433 -18.93 8.20 -32.11
N GLN A 434 -18.96 7.01 -31.50
CA GLN A 434 -18.62 6.82 -30.08
C GLN A 434 -17.12 7.07 -29.84
N LEU A 435 -16.26 6.58 -30.74
CA LEU A 435 -14.81 6.85 -30.67
C LEU A 435 -14.50 8.34 -30.80
N LEU A 436 -15.20 9.06 -31.69
CA LEU A 436 -15.04 10.50 -31.85
C LEU A 436 -15.53 11.28 -30.62
N GLN A 437 -16.60 10.82 -29.97
CA GLN A 437 -17.06 11.41 -28.70
C GLN A 437 -15.98 11.27 -27.61
N LEU A 438 -15.33 10.11 -27.50
CA LEU A 438 -14.22 9.89 -26.57
C LEU A 438 -12.98 10.71 -26.95
N ALA A 439 -12.66 10.80 -28.24
CA ALA A 439 -11.53 11.59 -28.73
C ALA A 439 -11.64 13.09 -28.37
N LYS A 440 -12.86 13.62 -28.24
CA LYS A 440 -13.08 15.00 -27.79
C LYS A 440 -12.83 15.20 -26.29
N GLN A 441 -13.00 14.16 -25.49
CA GLN A 441 -12.85 14.19 -24.02
C GLN A 441 -11.41 13.87 -23.57
N LEU A 442 -10.64 13.18 -24.41
CA LEU A 442 -9.22 12.98 -24.18
C LEU A 442 -8.47 14.33 -24.26
N GLY A 443 -7.63 14.61 -23.28
CA GLY A 443 -6.77 15.79 -23.16
C GLY A 443 -5.38 15.58 -23.79
N LYS A 444 -4.32 16.03 -23.12
CA LYS A 444 -2.92 15.88 -23.56
C LYS A 444 -2.35 14.47 -23.30
N GLU A 445 -3.00 13.72 -22.42
CA GLU A 445 -2.67 12.36 -21.99
C GLU A 445 -3.02 11.28 -23.02
N TRP A 446 -3.63 11.63 -24.16
CA TRP A 446 -4.00 10.68 -25.21
C TRP A 446 -2.81 9.85 -25.74
N LYS A 447 -1.59 10.39 -25.64
CA LYS A 447 -0.35 9.65 -25.97
C LYS A 447 -0.04 8.55 -24.96
N GLN A 448 -0.27 8.81 -23.67
CA GLN A 448 -0.11 7.80 -22.63
C GLN A 448 -1.20 6.73 -22.75
N VAL A 449 -2.44 7.15 -23.00
CA VAL A 449 -3.57 6.26 -23.32
C VAL A 449 -3.18 5.30 -24.45
N ALA A 450 -2.59 5.80 -25.54
CA ALA A 450 -2.16 4.96 -26.65
C ALA A 450 -1.14 3.87 -26.25
N ILE A 451 -0.18 4.19 -25.38
CA ILE A 451 0.80 3.20 -24.89
C ILE A 451 0.12 2.11 -24.05
N TYR A 452 -0.84 2.48 -23.20
CA TYR A 452 -1.64 1.53 -22.43
C TYR A 452 -2.56 0.67 -23.31
N LEU A 453 -2.99 1.21 -24.45
CA LEU A 453 -3.71 0.47 -25.48
C LEU A 453 -2.79 -0.39 -26.38
N GLU A 454 -1.53 -0.58 -25.98
CA GLU A 454 -0.50 -1.36 -26.68
C GLU A 454 -0.14 -0.82 -28.08
N LEU A 455 -0.28 0.49 -28.30
CA LEU A 455 0.27 1.14 -29.50
C LEU A 455 1.77 1.38 -29.36
N LYS A 456 2.51 1.16 -30.45
CA LYS A 456 3.96 1.38 -30.48
C LYS A 456 4.24 2.86 -30.71
N SER A 457 5.34 3.37 -30.15
CA SER A 457 5.79 4.76 -30.35
C SER A 457 5.81 5.17 -31.83
N LYS A 458 6.32 4.30 -32.70
CA LYS A 458 6.41 4.54 -34.16
C LYS A 458 5.04 4.86 -34.78
N GLU A 459 3.97 4.23 -34.32
CA GLU A 459 2.62 4.42 -34.86
C GLU A 459 2.02 5.74 -34.40
N LEU A 460 2.37 6.19 -33.19
CA LEU A 460 2.01 7.52 -32.71
C LEU A 460 2.74 8.61 -33.50
N ASP A 461 4.01 8.39 -33.84
CA ASP A 461 4.78 9.28 -34.69
C ASP A 461 4.17 9.37 -36.10
N ASP A 462 3.75 8.23 -36.68
CA ASP A 462 3.07 8.16 -37.98
C ASP A 462 1.70 8.87 -37.96
N ILE A 463 0.91 8.69 -36.89
CA ILE A 463 -0.38 9.40 -36.70
C ILE A 463 -0.15 10.92 -36.61
N GLN A 464 0.87 11.35 -35.87
CA GLN A 464 1.19 12.77 -35.67
C GLN A 464 1.78 13.41 -36.95
N ALA A 465 2.51 12.65 -37.76
CA ALA A 465 3.02 13.11 -39.04
C ALA A 465 1.92 13.23 -40.12
N THR A 466 0.90 12.36 -40.06
CA THR A 466 -0.15 12.27 -41.08
C THR A 466 -1.34 13.18 -40.80
N GLU A 467 -1.67 13.43 -39.53
CA GLU A 467 -2.83 14.22 -39.11
C GLU A 467 -2.41 15.46 -38.34
N LYS A 468 -2.91 16.64 -38.73
CA LYS A 468 -2.57 17.91 -38.05
C LYS A 468 -3.56 18.24 -36.93
N ASP A 469 -4.81 17.80 -37.06
CA ASP A 469 -5.83 18.07 -36.06
C ASP A 469 -5.69 17.11 -34.86
N VAL A 470 -5.56 17.67 -33.66
CA VAL A 470 -5.31 16.91 -32.43
C VAL A 470 -6.50 16.01 -32.05
N THR A 471 -7.73 16.42 -32.34
CA THR A 471 -8.92 15.60 -32.11
C THR A 471 -8.97 14.43 -33.09
N MET A 472 -8.56 14.64 -34.34
CA MET A 472 -8.46 13.59 -35.36
C MET A 472 -7.28 12.64 -35.09
N GLN A 473 -6.17 13.12 -34.49
CA GLN A 473 -5.09 12.25 -34.00
C GLN A 473 -5.61 11.30 -32.90
N LYS A 474 -6.37 11.81 -31.93
CA LYS A 474 -7.02 11.02 -30.86
C LYS A 474 -8.00 10.00 -31.43
N LEU A 475 -8.82 10.39 -32.42
CA LEU A 475 -9.72 9.46 -33.10
C LEU A 475 -8.94 8.37 -33.83
N LYS A 476 -7.92 8.73 -34.61
CA LYS A 476 -7.08 7.76 -35.35
C LYS A 476 -6.40 6.76 -34.42
N MET A 477 -5.93 7.21 -33.26
CA MET A 477 -5.39 6.36 -32.20
C MET A 477 -6.43 5.33 -31.72
N LEU A 478 -7.65 5.76 -31.42
CA LEU A 478 -8.73 4.86 -30.98
C LEU A 478 -9.22 3.92 -32.08
N VAL A 479 -9.22 4.38 -33.34
CA VAL A 479 -9.54 3.54 -34.50
C VAL A 479 -8.47 2.47 -34.70
N GLU A 480 -7.20 2.81 -34.50
CA GLU A 480 -6.10 1.87 -34.62
C GLU A 480 -6.10 0.84 -33.49
N TRP A 481 -6.45 1.24 -32.26
CA TRP A 481 -6.76 0.31 -31.17
C TRP A 481 -7.90 -0.65 -31.56
N LYS A 482 -9.02 -0.12 -32.09
CA LYS A 482 -10.16 -0.93 -32.51
C LYS A 482 -9.79 -1.96 -33.57
N LYS A 483 -8.95 -1.61 -34.55
CA LYS A 483 -8.51 -2.55 -35.61
C LYS A 483 -7.71 -3.75 -35.08
N ARG A 484 -7.09 -3.63 -33.90
CA ARG A 484 -6.27 -4.69 -33.30
C ARG A 484 -7.05 -5.71 -32.51
N ARG A 485 -8.28 -5.36 -32.11
CA ARG A 485 -9.17 -6.26 -31.39
C ARG A 485 -9.98 -7.11 -32.38
N GLY A 486 -10.32 -8.34 -31.98
CA GLY A 486 -11.20 -9.19 -32.79
C GLY A 486 -12.61 -8.61 -32.90
N PRO A 487 -13.43 -9.01 -33.90
CA PRO A 487 -14.82 -8.56 -34.01
C PRO A 487 -15.61 -8.94 -32.75
N GLY A 488 -16.14 -7.96 -32.03
CA GLY A 488 -16.85 -8.13 -30.76
C GLY A 488 -15.99 -7.96 -29.50
N GLU A 489 -14.70 -7.61 -29.63
CA GLU A 489 -13.75 -7.33 -28.54
C GLU A 489 -13.32 -5.85 -28.50
N ALA A 490 -13.95 -4.99 -29.31
CA ALA A 490 -13.70 -3.55 -29.32
C ALA A 490 -14.88 -2.78 -28.72
N THR A 491 -15.36 -3.22 -27.55
CA THR A 491 -16.48 -2.58 -26.84
C THR A 491 -16.01 -1.47 -25.90
N ALA A 492 -16.96 -0.68 -25.39
CA ALA A 492 -16.67 0.34 -24.38
C ALA A 492 -16.13 -0.26 -23.06
N SER A 493 -16.55 -1.49 -22.73
CA SER A 493 -16.04 -2.23 -21.58
C SER A 493 -14.58 -2.62 -21.78
N ASP A 494 -14.22 -3.13 -22.95
CA ASP A 494 -12.84 -3.55 -23.26
C ASP A 494 -11.88 -2.35 -23.28
N LEU A 495 -12.37 -1.20 -23.75
CA LEU A 495 -11.59 0.04 -23.71
C LEU A 495 -11.41 0.52 -22.25
N LEU A 496 -12.45 0.45 -21.43
CA LEU A 496 -12.37 0.84 -20.02
C LEU A 496 -11.46 -0.10 -19.21
N GLU A 497 -11.54 -1.41 -19.46
CA GLU A 497 -10.65 -2.41 -18.87
C GLU A 497 -9.19 -2.13 -19.25
N SER A 498 -8.92 -1.92 -20.54
CA SER A 498 -7.57 -1.59 -21.03
C SER A 498 -7.01 -0.28 -20.45
N LEU A 499 -7.87 0.61 -19.95
CA LEU A 499 -7.49 1.89 -19.33
C LEU A 499 -7.67 1.91 -17.80
N THR A 500 -7.89 0.75 -17.17
CA THR A 500 -8.11 0.65 -15.72
C THR A 500 -6.84 1.00 -14.92
N ASP A 501 -5.66 0.70 -15.46
CA ASP A 501 -4.36 0.92 -14.81
C ASP A 501 -3.74 2.32 -15.09
N LEU A 502 -4.46 3.20 -15.80
CA LEU A 502 -4.01 4.57 -16.07
C LEU A 502 -4.56 5.55 -15.02
N ASP A 503 -3.71 6.00 -14.10
CA ASP A 503 -4.10 6.92 -13.01
C ASP A 503 -4.55 8.31 -13.51
N ASP A 504 -3.99 8.78 -14.64
CA ASP A 504 -4.21 10.12 -15.21
C ASP A 504 -5.36 10.20 -16.24
N LEU A 505 -6.26 9.20 -16.31
CA LEU A 505 -7.40 9.24 -17.24
C LEU A 505 -8.48 10.22 -16.74
N PRO A 506 -8.89 11.24 -17.52
CA PRO A 506 -9.90 12.21 -17.12
C PRO A 506 -11.22 11.54 -16.70
N ASN A 507 -11.86 12.10 -15.67
CA ASN A 507 -13.12 11.58 -15.13
C ASN A 507 -14.24 11.62 -16.19
N GLU A 508 -14.18 12.58 -17.11
CA GLU A 508 -15.12 12.75 -18.21
C GLU A 508 -15.05 11.59 -19.22
N VAL A 509 -13.84 11.07 -19.48
CA VAL A 509 -13.62 9.90 -20.34
C VAL A 509 -14.16 8.64 -19.65
N ARG A 510 -13.93 8.50 -18.34
CA ARG A 510 -14.45 7.38 -17.53
C ARG A 510 -15.98 7.38 -17.48
N GLN A 511 -16.59 8.54 -17.24
CA GLN A 511 -18.04 8.69 -17.21
C GLN A 511 -18.65 8.41 -18.59
N THR A 512 -18.04 8.93 -19.67
CA THR A 512 -18.51 8.68 -21.04
C THR A 512 -18.49 7.19 -21.40
N LEU A 513 -17.43 6.46 -21.01
CA LEU A 513 -17.35 5.01 -21.21
C LEU A 513 -18.39 4.26 -20.37
N GLN A 514 -18.59 4.64 -19.11
CA GLN A 514 -19.62 4.05 -18.24
C GLN A 514 -21.03 4.29 -18.77
N ASP A 515 -21.33 5.50 -19.26
CA ASP A 515 -22.62 5.83 -19.87
C ASP A 515 -22.86 5.02 -21.14
N MET A 516 -21.82 4.76 -21.94
CA MET A 516 -21.90 3.89 -23.11
C MET A 516 -22.16 2.43 -22.74
N ILE A 517 -21.56 1.93 -21.65
CA ILE A 517 -21.79 0.58 -21.13
C ILE A 517 -23.23 0.45 -20.59
N ASN A 518 -23.71 1.44 -19.84
CA ASN A 518 -25.05 1.43 -19.22
C ASN A 518 -26.18 1.55 -20.25
N LYS A 519 -25.95 2.19 -21.40
CA LYS A 519 -26.93 2.28 -22.51
C LYS A 519 -27.11 0.97 -23.29
N HIS A 520 -26.31 -0.05 -23.03
CA HIS A 520 -26.36 -1.37 -23.68
C HIS A 520 -26.86 -2.51 -22.77
N LEU A 521 -27.30 -2.21 -21.53
CA LEU A 521 -28.07 -3.17 -20.73
C LEU A 521 -29.57 -3.03 -21.05
N PRO A 522 -30.29 -4.12 -21.38
CA PRO A 522 -31.73 -4.10 -21.62
C PRO A 522 -32.55 -3.79 -20.37
#